data_AF-A0A0C3CC71-F1
#
_entry.id   AF-A0A0C3CC71-F1
#
_cell.length_a   1.000
_cell.length_b   1.000
_cell.length_c   1.000
_cell.angle_alpha   90.00
_cell.angle_beta   90.00
_cell.angle_gamma   90.00
#
_symmetry.space_group_name_H-M   'P 1'
#
loop_
_entity.id
_entity.type
_entity.pdbx_description
1 polymer ?
#
loop_
_entity_poly.entity_id
_entity_poly.type
_entity_poly.pdbx_seq_one_letter_code
_entity_poly.pdbx_strand_id
1 'polypeptide(L)'
;LKYNPDRPEYNLCDLPMRQESQYWKVIEKIQGATSKATKTTLTKETGISRMPLCAASPGFVHPSFFPLDPFHLIYENCMAFQWDLWTTLSLPSEPIHISANKARQFGQLVSEAMPTLPASFCGVVRDPFLKRQSQYKIFEWMALLHWYIIPVGIEVGFNHLLLANFSEFVEAVEMAMTISPRSSQELVELHQTLQRFMEGFEQIYVAGDPEKVSRCRLCIFQLIHVPQHIEWNGSIRVGSQATVERAIGEVGHKIRSKKAPFANLANILYERELIKILLLQYPSLDSSPTCQVNTSENMCIPQNEIKILKKERKNSQEFHSHLNAICLWLGIKFDSELEIHRWGKIRLETRGMAPSRSARYFEAERRGDGKPTFGEALAFIEVQKTKQLLVVYSPVKNCEQVLKKWRGVWSDKIEVLLASKIHSIVGIWSHKSRVYILRKHPGLSLLSEDECGKEQE
;
A
#
# COMPACT_ATOMS: atom_id res chain seq x y z
N LEU A 1 -41.47 -14.30 8.98
CA LEU A 1 -41.75 -13.24 7.99
C LEU A 1 -40.45 -12.91 7.27
N LYS A 2 -40.36 -13.06 5.93
CA LYS A 2 -39.18 -12.65 5.16
C LYS A 2 -39.13 -11.12 5.18
N TYR A 3 -38.04 -10.53 5.68
CA TYR A 3 -37.88 -9.07 5.66
C TYR A 3 -37.75 -8.61 4.21
N ASN A 4 -38.60 -7.67 3.79
CA ASN A 4 -38.71 -7.18 2.40
C ASN A 4 -38.94 -8.32 1.37
N PRO A 5 -40.10 -9.02 1.44
CA PRO A 5 -40.35 -10.23 0.66
C PRO A 5 -40.39 -9.99 -0.86
N ASP A 6 -40.71 -8.77 -1.28
CA ASP A 6 -40.79 -8.36 -2.69
C ASP A 6 -39.44 -7.92 -3.25
N ARG A 7 -38.36 -7.94 -2.44
CA ARG A 7 -37.03 -7.55 -2.89
C ARG A 7 -36.54 -8.58 -3.93
N PRO A 8 -36.18 -8.15 -5.14
CA PRO A 8 -35.54 -9.03 -6.10
C PRO A 8 -34.20 -9.52 -5.55
N GLU A 9 -33.92 -10.79 -5.76
CA GLU A 9 -32.62 -11.39 -5.47
C GLU A 9 -31.66 -11.01 -6.60
N TYR A 10 -30.50 -10.45 -6.23
CA TYR A 10 -29.49 -10.03 -7.18
C TYR A 10 -28.34 -11.03 -7.17
N ASN A 11 -27.94 -11.47 -8.35
CA ASN A 11 -26.71 -12.23 -8.53
C ASN A 11 -25.54 -11.24 -8.57
N LEU A 12 -24.59 -11.35 -7.64
CA LEU A 12 -23.39 -10.51 -7.64
C LEU A 12 -22.54 -10.68 -8.91
N CYS A 13 -22.61 -11.86 -9.56
CA CYS A 13 -21.91 -12.12 -10.83
C CYS A 13 -22.56 -11.46 -12.04
N ASP A 14 -23.82 -11.03 -11.93
CA ASP A 14 -24.63 -10.52 -13.03
C ASP A 14 -25.47 -9.33 -12.55
N LEU A 15 -24.76 -8.33 -12.01
CA LEU A 15 -25.39 -7.09 -11.57
C LEU A 15 -25.84 -6.28 -12.80
N PRO A 16 -27.07 -5.75 -12.81
CA PRO A 16 -27.55 -4.96 -13.93
C PRO A 16 -26.73 -3.67 -14.05
N MET A 17 -26.06 -3.52 -15.18
CA MET A 17 -25.28 -2.32 -15.49
C MET A 17 -26.18 -1.21 -16.04
N ARG A 18 -25.94 0.02 -15.60
CA ARG A 18 -26.62 1.21 -16.14
C ARG A 18 -26.16 1.45 -17.57
N GLN A 19 -27.11 1.60 -18.47
CA GLN A 19 -26.85 1.94 -19.86
C GLN A 19 -26.84 3.45 -20.08
N GLU A 20 -26.03 3.92 -21.02
CA GLU A 20 -25.98 5.34 -21.37
C GLU A 20 -27.35 5.88 -21.81
N SER A 21 -28.07 5.11 -22.63
CA SER A 21 -29.41 5.49 -23.09
C SER A 21 -30.41 5.66 -21.93
N GLN A 22 -30.27 4.88 -20.86
CA GLN A 22 -31.09 5.01 -19.66
C GLN A 22 -30.73 6.29 -18.89
N TYR A 23 -29.45 6.60 -18.78
CA TYR A 23 -28.97 7.83 -18.17
C TYR A 23 -29.58 9.07 -18.84
N TRP A 24 -29.50 9.15 -20.18
CA TRP A 24 -30.04 10.29 -20.92
C TRP A 24 -31.57 10.41 -20.83
N LYS A 25 -32.29 9.29 -20.89
CA LYS A 25 -33.75 9.28 -20.64
C LYS A 25 -34.11 9.83 -19.25
N VAL A 26 -33.29 9.55 -18.23
CA VAL A 26 -33.49 10.12 -16.89
C VAL A 26 -33.20 11.62 -16.87
N ILE A 27 -32.15 12.08 -17.56
CA ILE A 27 -31.85 13.51 -17.70
C ILE A 27 -33.00 14.27 -18.36
N GLU A 28 -33.55 13.75 -19.46
CA GLU A 28 -34.71 14.32 -20.13
C GLU A 28 -35.92 14.44 -19.18
N LYS A 29 -36.21 13.38 -18.41
CA LYS A 29 -37.28 13.40 -17.40
C LYS A 29 -37.05 14.46 -16.32
N ILE A 30 -35.81 14.60 -15.85
CA ILE A 30 -35.45 15.61 -14.82
C ILE A 30 -35.57 17.03 -15.39
N GLN A 31 -35.16 17.26 -16.64
CA GLN A 31 -35.27 18.56 -17.30
C GLN A 31 -36.73 18.93 -17.58
N GLY A 32 -37.56 17.97 -17.99
CA GLY A 32 -38.98 18.14 -18.25
C GLY A 32 -39.87 18.21 -16.98
N ALA A 33 -39.35 17.85 -15.81
CA ALA A 33 -40.12 17.87 -14.57
C ALA A 33 -40.46 19.32 -14.14
N THR A 34 -41.74 19.62 -14.03
CA THR A 34 -42.28 20.96 -13.72
C THR A 34 -42.31 21.27 -12.22
N SER A 35 -42.22 20.26 -11.34
CA SER A 35 -42.25 20.43 -9.90
C SER A 35 -40.96 19.96 -9.21
N LYS A 36 -40.61 20.63 -8.11
CA LYS A 36 -39.48 20.20 -7.25
C LYS A 36 -39.71 18.81 -6.67
N ALA A 37 -40.95 18.46 -6.32
CA ALA A 37 -41.30 17.15 -5.78
C ALA A 37 -40.99 16.02 -6.79
N THR A 38 -41.39 16.19 -8.04
CA THR A 38 -41.11 15.22 -9.12
C THR A 38 -39.62 15.04 -9.35
N LYS A 39 -38.84 16.14 -9.36
CA LYS A 39 -37.36 16.06 -9.48
C LYS A 39 -36.74 15.30 -8.32
N THR A 40 -37.21 15.53 -7.09
CA THR A 40 -36.74 14.83 -5.89
C THR A 40 -37.05 13.33 -5.98
N THR A 41 -38.27 12.95 -6.40
CA THR A 41 -38.65 11.54 -6.59
C THR A 41 -37.76 10.86 -7.63
N LEU A 42 -37.60 11.47 -8.81
CA LEU A 42 -36.73 10.95 -9.87
C LEU A 42 -35.28 10.81 -9.40
N THR A 43 -34.76 11.80 -8.69
CA THR A 43 -33.39 11.77 -8.14
C THR A 43 -33.25 10.64 -7.13
N LYS A 44 -34.25 10.42 -6.27
CA LYS A 44 -34.24 9.36 -5.26
C LYS A 44 -34.28 7.96 -5.88
N GLU A 45 -35.11 7.76 -6.89
CA GLU A 45 -35.27 6.46 -7.56
C GLU A 45 -34.07 6.11 -8.44
N THR A 46 -33.47 7.11 -9.10
CA THR A 46 -32.42 6.89 -10.10
C THR A 46 -31.02 7.20 -9.57
N GLY A 47 -30.88 7.94 -8.48
CA GLY A 47 -29.60 8.48 -8.02
C GLY A 47 -28.99 9.55 -8.94
N ILE A 48 -29.68 9.97 -10.01
CA ILE A 48 -29.21 11.01 -10.95
C ILE A 48 -29.86 12.33 -10.55
N SER A 49 -29.04 13.33 -10.22
CA SER A 49 -29.54 14.63 -9.74
C SER A 49 -29.62 15.70 -10.83
N ARG A 50 -28.71 15.66 -11.80
CA ARG A 50 -28.62 16.62 -12.91
C ARG A 50 -27.65 16.14 -14.00
N MET A 51 -27.70 16.82 -15.15
CA MET A 51 -26.69 16.71 -16.19
C MET A 51 -25.39 17.39 -15.71
N PRO A 52 -24.25 16.69 -15.69
CA PRO A 52 -22.98 17.26 -15.28
C PRO A 52 -22.42 18.17 -16.39
N LEU A 53 -21.62 19.17 -16.02
CA LEU A 53 -20.99 20.06 -17.00
C LEU A 53 -20.05 19.33 -17.96
N CYS A 54 -19.43 18.23 -17.50
CA CYS A 54 -18.56 17.41 -18.36
C CYS A 54 -19.30 16.75 -19.53
N ALA A 55 -20.65 16.68 -19.51
CA ALA A 55 -21.46 16.26 -20.64
C ALA A 55 -21.25 17.11 -21.90
N ALA A 56 -20.70 18.33 -21.77
CA ALA A 56 -20.33 19.16 -22.92
C ALA A 56 -19.11 18.61 -23.68
N SER A 57 -18.33 17.70 -23.07
CA SER A 57 -17.20 17.06 -23.74
C SER A 57 -17.70 15.96 -24.69
N PRO A 58 -17.21 15.89 -25.94
CA PRO A 58 -17.51 14.77 -26.83
C PRO A 58 -16.96 13.44 -26.31
N GLY A 59 -16.04 13.47 -25.33
CA GLY A 59 -15.54 12.27 -24.66
C GLY A 59 -16.38 11.82 -23.45
N PHE A 60 -17.49 12.49 -23.15
CA PHE A 60 -18.36 12.09 -22.04
C PHE A 60 -19.14 10.82 -22.38
N VAL A 61 -18.85 9.73 -21.65
CA VAL A 61 -19.53 8.44 -21.81
C VAL A 61 -19.97 7.93 -20.45
N HIS A 62 -21.27 7.83 -20.20
CA HIS A 62 -21.80 7.29 -18.95
C HIS A 62 -21.97 5.75 -19.04
N PRO A 63 -21.60 4.96 -18.02
CA PRO A 63 -21.06 5.35 -16.71
C PRO A 63 -19.52 5.43 -16.63
N SER A 64 -18.78 5.08 -17.69
CA SER A 64 -17.33 4.91 -17.63
C SER A 64 -16.53 6.19 -17.40
N PHE A 65 -17.09 7.37 -17.67
CA PHE A 65 -16.40 8.66 -17.58
C PHE A 65 -15.86 9.01 -16.19
N PHE A 66 -16.49 8.48 -15.12
CA PHE A 66 -16.08 8.75 -13.75
C PHE A 66 -15.37 7.54 -13.16
N PRO A 67 -14.02 7.48 -13.20
CA PRO A 67 -13.29 6.38 -12.60
C PRO A 67 -13.50 6.33 -11.08
N LEU A 68 -13.42 5.14 -10.50
CA LEU A 68 -13.35 5.00 -9.05
C LEU A 68 -12.05 5.62 -8.55
N ASP A 69 -12.15 6.40 -7.48
CA ASP A 69 -10.96 6.83 -6.74
C ASP A 69 -10.64 5.82 -5.63
N PRO A 70 -9.59 5.00 -5.78
CA PRO A 70 -9.20 4.04 -4.74
C PRO A 70 -8.71 4.70 -3.46
N PHE A 71 -8.26 5.96 -3.51
CA PHE A 71 -7.73 6.66 -2.34
C PHE A 71 -8.83 6.81 -1.30
N HIS A 72 -9.91 7.52 -1.63
CA HIS A 72 -11.04 7.69 -0.72
C HIS A 72 -11.80 6.38 -0.52
N LEU A 73 -12.08 5.62 -1.59
CA LEU A 73 -12.88 4.39 -1.50
C LEU A 73 -12.27 3.38 -0.52
N ILE A 74 -11.02 2.99 -0.74
CA ILE A 74 -10.41 1.88 -0.01
C ILE A 74 -9.97 2.34 1.39
N TYR A 75 -9.25 3.46 1.46
CA TYR A 75 -8.53 3.83 2.68
C TYR A 75 -9.32 4.76 3.60
N GLU A 76 -10.07 5.73 3.09
CA GLU A 76 -10.86 6.62 3.96
C GLU A 76 -12.26 6.07 4.25
N ASN A 77 -12.91 5.47 3.25
CA ASN A 77 -14.27 4.99 3.41
C ASN A 77 -14.29 3.55 3.94
N CYS A 78 -13.72 2.57 3.23
CA CYS A 78 -13.81 1.17 3.62
C CYS A 78 -13.02 0.87 4.90
N MET A 79 -11.76 1.30 5.01
CA MET A 79 -10.94 0.99 6.19
C MET A 79 -11.44 1.67 7.46
N ALA A 80 -11.73 2.97 7.41
CA ALA A 80 -12.23 3.67 8.59
C ALA A 80 -13.58 3.11 9.06
N PHE A 81 -14.46 2.78 8.10
CA PHE A 81 -15.76 2.19 8.42
C PHE A 81 -15.64 0.78 9.00
N GLN A 82 -14.80 -0.08 8.44
CA GLN A 82 -14.57 -1.42 8.98
C GLN A 82 -13.99 -1.35 10.40
N TRP A 83 -13.02 -0.47 10.64
CA TRP A 83 -12.50 -0.24 11.99
C TRP A 83 -13.60 0.16 12.98
N ASP A 84 -14.43 1.13 12.61
CA ASP A 84 -15.56 1.57 13.46
C ASP A 84 -16.58 0.45 13.70
N LEU A 85 -16.84 -0.38 12.69
CA LEU A 85 -17.70 -1.56 12.83
C LEU A 85 -17.15 -2.50 13.90
N TRP A 86 -15.86 -2.78 13.86
CA TRP A 86 -15.24 -3.72 14.79
C TRP A 86 -15.15 -3.15 16.21
N THR A 87 -14.85 -1.87 16.38
CA THR A 87 -14.54 -1.31 17.71
C THR A 87 -15.71 -0.59 18.38
N THR A 88 -16.71 -0.14 17.63
CA THR A 88 -17.73 0.80 18.14
C THR A 88 -19.16 0.40 17.78
N LEU A 89 -19.41 -0.06 16.55
CA LEU A 89 -20.78 -0.31 16.06
C LEU A 89 -21.25 -1.77 16.21
N SER A 90 -20.34 -2.68 16.54
CA SER A 90 -20.67 -4.08 16.83
C SER A 90 -20.93 -4.29 18.32
N LEU A 91 -21.84 -5.21 18.62
CA LEU A 91 -22.16 -5.65 19.96
C LEU A 91 -21.11 -6.67 20.45
N PRO A 92 -20.82 -6.75 21.76
CA PRO A 92 -19.86 -7.71 22.30
C PRO A 92 -20.15 -9.19 22.01
N SER A 93 -21.40 -9.54 21.70
CA SER A 93 -21.81 -10.89 21.30
C SER A 93 -21.47 -11.23 19.84
N GLU A 94 -21.13 -10.24 19.02
CA GLU A 94 -20.87 -10.43 17.60
C GLU A 94 -19.43 -10.89 17.34
N PRO A 95 -19.22 -11.80 16.37
CA PRO A 95 -17.88 -12.34 16.08
C PRO A 95 -16.91 -11.26 15.59
N ILE A 96 -17.42 -10.17 15.00
CA ILE A 96 -16.63 -9.06 14.49
C ILE A 96 -16.19 -8.06 15.57
N HIS A 97 -16.68 -8.21 16.81
CA HIS A 97 -16.42 -7.24 17.86
C HIS A 97 -14.99 -7.33 18.40
N ILE A 98 -14.29 -6.20 18.36
CA ILE A 98 -13.00 -6.00 18.99
C ILE A 98 -13.22 -5.17 20.25
N SER A 99 -13.04 -5.82 21.42
CA SER A 99 -13.18 -5.13 22.70
C SER A 99 -12.20 -3.97 22.84
N ALA A 100 -12.55 -2.98 23.66
CA ALA A 100 -11.68 -1.82 23.92
C ALA A 100 -10.27 -2.21 24.40
N ASN A 101 -10.14 -3.31 25.15
CA ASN A 101 -8.83 -3.81 25.58
C ASN A 101 -8.00 -4.35 24.41
N LYS A 102 -8.62 -5.13 23.50
CA LYS A 102 -7.95 -5.63 22.30
C LYS A 102 -7.59 -4.49 21.34
N ALA A 103 -8.49 -3.52 21.15
CA ALA A 103 -8.22 -2.35 20.32
C ALA A 103 -7.07 -1.50 20.87
N ARG A 104 -7.02 -1.28 22.19
CA ARG A 104 -5.90 -0.60 22.86
C ARG A 104 -4.58 -1.34 22.67
N GLN A 105 -4.57 -2.65 22.92
CA GLN A 105 -3.37 -3.47 22.73
C GLN A 105 -2.89 -3.45 21.27
N PHE A 106 -3.82 -3.55 20.32
CA PHE A 106 -3.52 -3.42 18.89
C PHE A 106 -2.85 -2.07 18.59
N GLY A 107 -3.40 -0.97 19.09
CA GLY A 107 -2.88 0.36 18.83
C GLY A 107 -1.49 0.63 19.41
N GLN A 108 -1.20 0.08 20.58
CA GLN A 108 0.13 0.09 21.19
C GLN A 108 1.15 -0.65 20.31
N LEU A 109 0.82 -1.88 19.89
CA LEU A 109 1.70 -2.70 19.05
C LEU A 109 1.96 -2.07 17.67
N VAL A 110 0.99 -1.36 17.09
CA VAL A 110 1.17 -0.59 15.86
C VAL A 110 2.19 0.54 16.05
N SER A 111 2.09 1.27 17.16
CA SER A 111 3.00 2.38 17.46
C SER A 111 4.43 1.89 17.71
N GLU A 112 4.57 0.75 18.38
CA GLU A 112 5.86 0.10 18.66
C GLU A 112 6.51 -0.50 17.39
N ALA A 113 5.72 -0.82 16.36
CA ALA A 113 6.21 -1.38 15.09
C ALA A 113 6.96 -0.37 14.21
N MET A 114 6.86 0.93 14.52
CA MET A 114 7.36 1.99 13.65
C MET A 114 8.85 1.91 13.28
N PRO A 115 9.78 1.56 14.20
CA PRO A 115 11.20 1.48 13.88
C PRO A 115 11.55 0.45 12.81
N THR A 116 10.71 -0.59 12.65
CA THR A 116 10.95 -1.72 11.74
C THR A 116 10.18 -1.62 10.42
N LEU A 117 9.38 -0.57 10.25
CA LEU A 117 8.79 -0.20 8.96
C LEU A 117 9.69 0.81 8.23
N PRO A 118 10.18 0.49 7.02
CA PRO A 118 11.05 1.38 6.28
C PRO A 118 10.43 2.75 6.03
N ALA A 119 11.24 3.81 6.13
CA ALA A 119 10.76 5.17 5.90
C ALA A 119 10.23 5.40 4.47
N SER A 120 10.70 4.59 3.50
CA SER A 120 10.24 4.60 2.12
C SER A 120 8.84 4.00 1.91
N PHE A 121 8.21 3.46 2.96
CA PHE A 121 6.89 2.83 2.87
C PHE A 121 5.76 3.81 3.22
N CYS A 122 5.86 4.49 4.35
CA CYS A 122 4.91 5.54 4.74
C CYS A 122 5.51 6.41 5.84
N GLY A 123 4.84 7.50 6.21
CA GLY A 123 5.16 8.30 7.40
C GLY A 123 4.96 7.56 8.73
N VAL A 124 4.96 8.29 9.85
CA VAL A 124 4.74 7.70 11.19
C VAL A 124 3.28 7.28 11.34
N VAL A 125 3.05 6.00 11.61
CA VAL A 125 1.72 5.41 11.84
C VAL A 125 1.42 5.47 13.33
N ARG A 126 0.36 6.18 13.69
CA ARG A 126 -0.04 6.39 15.08
C ARG A 126 -1.01 5.31 15.54
N ASP A 127 -1.16 5.18 16.84
CA ASP A 127 -2.15 4.33 17.50
C ASP A 127 -3.59 4.67 16.99
N PRO A 128 -4.28 3.76 16.27
CA PRO A 128 -5.65 3.99 15.83
C PRO A 128 -6.67 4.04 16.97
N PHE A 129 -6.46 3.32 18.08
CA PHE A 129 -7.35 3.39 19.23
C PHE A 129 -7.37 4.80 19.85
N LEU A 130 -6.22 5.47 19.90
CA LEU A 130 -6.11 6.84 20.42
C LEU A 130 -6.43 7.92 19.38
N LYS A 131 -6.14 7.66 18.10
CA LYS A 131 -6.14 8.70 17.05
C LYS A 131 -7.30 8.61 16.07
N ARG A 132 -8.11 7.56 16.08
CA ARG A 132 -9.26 7.41 15.18
C ARG A 132 -10.18 8.65 15.16
N GLN A 133 -10.43 9.25 16.32
CA GLN A 133 -11.33 10.40 16.46
C GLN A 133 -10.65 11.77 16.30
N SER A 134 -9.33 11.81 16.01
CA SER A 134 -8.55 13.04 15.86
C SER A 134 -7.80 13.10 14.53
N GLN A 135 -8.55 12.88 13.44
CA GLN A 135 -8.04 12.88 12.05
C GLN A 135 -6.92 11.85 11.84
N TYR A 136 -7.32 10.58 11.80
CA TYR A 136 -6.43 9.50 11.37
C TYR A 136 -6.20 9.62 9.86
N LYS A 137 -4.93 9.72 9.45
CA LYS A 137 -4.56 10.04 8.08
C LYS A 137 -4.65 8.81 7.20
N ILE A 138 -4.86 9.05 5.93
CA ILE A 138 -5.04 7.98 4.95
C ILE A 138 -3.84 7.04 4.80
N PHE A 139 -2.60 7.54 4.88
CA PHE A 139 -1.43 6.67 4.82
C PHE A 139 -1.33 5.76 6.06
N GLU A 140 -1.95 6.16 7.17
CA GLU A 140 -2.05 5.33 8.37
C GLU A 140 -3.10 4.24 8.16
N TRP A 141 -4.26 4.56 7.55
CA TRP A 141 -5.23 3.55 7.11
C TRP A 141 -4.65 2.54 6.13
N MET A 142 -3.85 3.02 5.18
CA MET A 142 -3.10 2.18 4.25
C MET A 142 -2.15 1.25 5.01
N ALA A 143 -1.42 1.76 6.01
CA ALA A 143 -0.53 0.95 6.83
C ALA A 143 -1.28 -0.12 7.62
N LEU A 144 -2.43 0.22 8.20
CA LEU A 144 -3.28 -0.75 8.89
C LEU A 144 -3.76 -1.85 7.94
N LEU A 145 -4.27 -1.49 6.76
CA LEU A 145 -4.76 -2.44 5.76
C LEU A 145 -3.67 -3.41 5.33
N HIS A 146 -2.53 -2.88 4.87
CA HIS A 146 -1.52 -3.69 4.19
C HIS A 146 -0.59 -4.44 5.15
N TRP A 147 -0.34 -3.87 6.34
CA TRP A 147 0.74 -4.34 7.20
C TRP A 147 0.31 -4.78 8.58
N TYR A 148 -0.66 -4.12 9.22
CA TYR A 148 -0.83 -4.31 10.67
C TYR A 148 -2.08 -5.06 11.09
N ILE A 149 -3.23 -4.91 10.41
CA ILE A 149 -4.49 -5.54 10.87
C ILE A 149 -4.36 -7.05 10.97
N ILE A 150 -3.85 -7.72 9.93
CA ILE A 150 -3.73 -9.18 9.94
C ILE A 150 -2.66 -9.65 10.94
N PRO A 151 -1.38 -9.20 10.86
CA PRO A 151 -0.34 -9.67 11.77
C PRO A 151 -0.64 -9.39 13.24
N VAL A 152 -0.97 -8.13 13.57
CA VAL A 152 -1.23 -7.72 14.95
C VAL A 152 -2.55 -8.30 15.44
N GLY A 153 -3.57 -8.36 14.58
CA GLY A 153 -4.86 -8.96 14.91
C GLY A 153 -4.76 -10.44 15.27
N ILE A 154 -3.91 -11.21 14.59
CA ILE A 154 -3.63 -12.62 14.95
C ILE A 154 -3.09 -12.70 16.38
N GLU A 155 -2.07 -11.92 16.71
CA GLU A 155 -1.38 -12.01 18.01
C GLU A 155 -2.20 -11.41 19.16
N VAL A 156 -3.06 -10.42 18.90
CA VAL A 156 -4.02 -9.87 19.86
C VAL A 156 -5.26 -10.78 20.01
N GLY A 157 -5.44 -11.75 19.12
CA GLY A 157 -6.54 -12.71 19.16
C GLY A 157 -7.86 -12.12 18.67
N PHE A 158 -7.86 -11.39 17.55
CA PHE A 158 -9.09 -11.06 16.83
C PHE A 158 -9.76 -12.35 16.33
N ASN A 159 -11.07 -12.30 16.10
CA ASN A 159 -11.81 -13.45 15.62
C ASN A 159 -11.28 -13.89 14.25
N HIS A 160 -11.08 -15.20 14.07
CA HIS A 160 -10.56 -15.75 12.83
C HIS A 160 -11.46 -15.46 11.62
N LEU A 161 -12.79 -15.47 11.79
CA LEU A 161 -13.75 -15.17 10.71
C LEU A 161 -13.61 -13.72 10.23
N LEU A 162 -13.44 -12.77 11.16
CA LEU A 162 -13.18 -11.38 10.83
C LEU A 162 -11.88 -11.25 10.03
N LEU A 163 -10.80 -11.86 10.51
CA LEU A 163 -9.50 -11.75 9.86
C LEU A 163 -9.47 -12.47 8.50
N ALA A 164 -10.18 -13.59 8.35
CA ALA A 164 -10.32 -14.32 7.09
C ALA A 164 -11.06 -13.49 6.05
N ASN A 165 -12.21 -12.91 6.42
CA ASN A 165 -12.95 -12.03 5.53
C ASN A 165 -12.12 -10.77 5.17
N PHE A 166 -11.46 -10.16 6.15
CA PHE A 166 -10.58 -9.02 5.90
C PHE A 166 -9.39 -9.40 4.98
N SER A 167 -8.90 -10.64 5.03
CA SER A 167 -7.82 -11.07 4.14
C SER A 167 -8.23 -11.14 2.67
N GLU A 168 -9.48 -11.49 2.35
CA GLU A 168 -10.00 -11.42 0.98
C GLU A 168 -10.07 -9.96 0.49
N PHE A 169 -10.49 -9.03 1.37
CA PHE A 169 -10.46 -7.60 1.07
C PHE A 169 -9.04 -7.10 0.77
N VAL A 170 -8.06 -7.46 1.61
CA VAL A 170 -6.66 -7.08 1.40
C VAL A 170 -6.12 -7.68 0.10
N GLU A 171 -6.44 -8.93 -0.22
CA GLU A 171 -6.01 -9.59 -1.46
C GLU A 171 -6.57 -8.88 -2.70
N ALA A 172 -7.87 -8.54 -2.69
CA ALA A 172 -8.48 -7.76 -3.76
C ALA A 172 -7.84 -6.39 -3.92
N VAL A 173 -7.57 -5.68 -2.82
CA VAL A 173 -6.93 -4.36 -2.83
C VAL A 173 -5.50 -4.45 -3.35
N GLU A 174 -4.69 -5.41 -2.90
CA GLU A 174 -3.31 -5.58 -3.38
C GLU A 174 -3.26 -5.86 -4.88
N MET A 175 -4.18 -6.70 -5.39
CA MET A 175 -4.29 -6.96 -6.83
C MET A 175 -4.72 -5.69 -7.60
N ALA A 176 -5.77 -5.00 -7.15
CA ALA A 176 -6.29 -3.81 -7.82
C ALA A 176 -5.32 -2.61 -7.82
N MET A 177 -4.51 -2.47 -6.76
CA MET A 177 -3.57 -1.36 -6.58
C MET A 177 -2.18 -1.62 -7.18
N THR A 178 -1.92 -2.83 -7.67
CA THR A 178 -0.70 -3.15 -8.40
C THR A 178 -0.78 -2.54 -9.81
N ILE A 179 0.28 -1.84 -10.21
CA ILE A 179 0.37 -1.24 -11.56
C ILE A 179 0.99 -2.28 -12.47
N SER A 180 0.14 -3.18 -12.91
CA SER A 180 0.44 -4.15 -13.95
C SER A 180 -0.76 -4.20 -14.89
N PRO A 181 -0.54 -4.44 -16.20
CA PRO A 181 -1.61 -4.84 -17.09
C PRO A 181 -2.37 -6.03 -16.49
N ARG A 182 -3.69 -6.06 -16.67
CA ARG A 182 -4.55 -7.15 -16.21
C ARG A 182 -5.20 -7.81 -17.41
N SER A 183 -5.06 -9.11 -17.51
CA SER A 183 -5.81 -9.95 -18.43
C SER A 183 -7.28 -10.05 -18.00
N SER A 184 -8.17 -10.39 -18.93
CA SER A 184 -9.58 -10.63 -18.61
C SER A 184 -9.76 -11.72 -17.54
N GLN A 185 -8.91 -12.75 -17.55
CA GLN A 185 -8.92 -13.81 -16.56
C GLN A 185 -8.57 -13.30 -15.15
N GLU A 186 -7.54 -12.45 -15.01
CA GLU A 186 -7.21 -11.82 -13.73
C GLU A 186 -8.33 -10.90 -13.22
N LEU A 187 -9.05 -10.22 -14.12
CA LEU A 187 -10.22 -9.40 -13.73
C LEU A 187 -11.38 -10.27 -13.22
N VAL A 188 -11.60 -11.45 -13.82
CA VAL A 188 -12.56 -12.44 -13.31
C VAL A 188 -12.16 -12.93 -11.92
N GLU A 189 -10.89 -13.23 -11.69
CA GLU A 189 -10.38 -13.66 -10.39
C GLU A 189 -10.50 -12.55 -9.33
N LEU A 190 -10.22 -11.30 -9.69
CA LEU A 190 -10.44 -10.15 -8.82
C LEU A 190 -11.92 -10.01 -8.45
N HIS A 191 -12.81 -10.16 -9.43
CA HIS A 191 -14.26 -10.09 -9.22
C HIS A 191 -14.73 -11.18 -8.25
N GLN A 192 -14.28 -12.43 -8.44
CA GLN A 192 -14.59 -13.55 -7.54
C GLN A 192 -14.06 -13.32 -6.12
N THR A 193 -12.90 -12.68 -5.97
CA THR A 193 -12.32 -12.37 -4.66
C THR A 193 -13.16 -11.33 -3.91
N LEU A 194 -13.60 -10.30 -4.62
CA LEU A 194 -14.52 -9.30 -4.08
C LEU A 194 -15.89 -9.86 -3.73
N GLN A 195 -16.39 -10.82 -4.50
CA GLN A 195 -17.61 -11.55 -4.19
C GLN A 195 -17.46 -12.33 -2.88
N ARG A 196 -16.40 -13.15 -2.73
CA ARG A 196 -16.14 -13.89 -1.48
C ARG A 196 -16.04 -12.95 -0.28
N PHE A 197 -15.38 -11.81 -0.46
CA PHE A 197 -15.34 -10.77 0.57
C PHE A 197 -16.74 -10.27 0.93
N MET A 198 -17.58 -9.89 -0.04
CA MET A 198 -18.90 -9.33 0.24
C MET A 198 -19.89 -10.36 0.79
N GLU A 199 -19.89 -11.60 0.31
CA GLU A 199 -20.71 -12.68 0.86
C GLU A 199 -20.31 -12.99 2.31
N GLY A 200 -18.99 -13.08 2.57
CA GLY A 200 -18.49 -13.22 3.93
C GLY A 200 -18.83 -12.02 4.80
N PHE A 201 -18.81 -10.81 4.24
CA PHE A 201 -19.18 -9.59 4.95
C PHE A 201 -20.66 -9.62 5.34
N GLU A 202 -21.56 -9.94 4.42
CA GLU A 202 -22.98 -10.10 4.73
C GLU A 202 -23.20 -11.17 5.80
N GLN A 203 -22.53 -12.33 5.66
CA GLN A 203 -22.66 -13.44 6.59
C GLN A 203 -22.25 -13.08 8.02
N ILE A 204 -21.11 -12.39 8.23
CA ILE A 204 -20.57 -12.17 9.59
C ILE A 204 -20.88 -10.78 10.17
N TYR A 205 -21.18 -9.78 9.33
CA TYR A 205 -21.49 -8.41 9.79
C TYR A 205 -22.99 -8.12 9.83
N VAL A 206 -23.79 -8.77 8.99
CA VAL A 206 -25.26 -8.63 8.99
C VAL A 206 -25.91 -9.87 9.58
N ALA A 207 -25.42 -11.07 9.24
CA ALA A 207 -25.91 -12.35 9.76
C ALA A 207 -27.43 -12.54 9.61
N GLY A 208 -27.97 -12.07 8.48
CA GLY A 208 -29.41 -12.15 8.17
C GLY A 208 -30.30 -11.25 9.03
N ASP A 209 -29.72 -10.38 9.86
CA ASP A 209 -30.44 -9.43 10.70
C ASP A 209 -30.73 -8.12 9.94
N PRO A 210 -32.00 -7.83 9.61
CA PRO A 210 -32.35 -6.63 8.85
C PRO A 210 -32.04 -5.32 9.56
N GLU A 211 -31.97 -5.29 10.89
CA GLU A 211 -31.65 -4.07 11.63
C GLU A 211 -30.19 -3.62 11.38
N LYS A 212 -29.34 -4.56 10.93
CA LYS A 212 -27.94 -4.32 10.60
C LYS A 212 -27.71 -3.96 9.13
N VAL A 213 -28.75 -3.79 8.32
CA VAL A 213 -28.62 -3.44 6.88
C VAL A 213 -27.82 -2.16 6.64
N SER A 214 -27.84 -1.22 7.61
CA SER A 214 -27.03 0.01 7.57
C SER A 214 -25.52 -0.24 7.53
N ARG A 215 -25.08 -1.46 7.85
CA ARG A 215 -23.68 -1.89 7.75
C ARG A 215 -23.25 -2.15 6.30
N CYS A 216 -24.18 -2.40 5.39
CA CYS A 216 -23.91 -2.56 3.96
C CYS A 216 -23.82 -1.18 3.28
N ARG A 217 -22.81 -0.39 3.66
CA ARG A 217 -22.60 0.94 3.09
C ARG A 217 -22.21 0.88 1.62
N LEU A 218 -22.53 1.97 0.90
CA LEU A 218 -22.20 2.11 -0.52
C LEU A 218 -20.71 1.90 -0.80
N CYS A 219 -19.80 2.35 0.07
CA CYS A 219 -18.37 2.14 -0.13
C CYS A 219 -17.98 0.65 -0.14
N ILE A 220 -18.63 -0.20 0.66
CA ILE A 220 -18.38 -1.64 0.65
C ILE A 220 -18.92 -2.24 -0.65
N PHE A 221 -20.15 -1.89 -1.02
CA PHE A 221 -20.78 -2.40 -2.25
C PHE A 221 -20.03 -1.95 -3.51
N GLN A 222 -19.52 -0.72 -3.55
CA GLN A 222 -18.77 -0.17 -4.69
C GLN A 222 -17.54 -1.00 -5.07
N LEU A 223 -16.98 -1.78 -4.13
CA LEU A 223 -15.80 -2.60 -4.38
C LEU A 223 -16.05 -3.64 -5.49
N ILE A 224 -17.26 -4.19 -5.62
CA ILE A 224 -17.57 -5.19 -6.66
C ILE A 224 -17.37 -4.67 -8.08
N HIS A 225 -17.44 -3.35 -8.27
CA HIS A 225 -17.27 -2.71 -9.58
C HIS A 225 -15.79 -2.42 -9.91
N VAL A 226 -14.86 -2.64 -8.98
CA VAL A 226 -13.42 -2.40 -9.22
C VAL A 226 -12.89 -3.09 -10.48
N PRO A 227 -13.15 -4.40 -10.74
CA PRO A 227 -12.68 -5.06 -11.96
C PRO A 227 -13.19 -4.36 -13.23
N GLN A 228 -14.46 -3.96 -13.24
CA GLN A 228 -15.09 -3.27 -14.36
C GLN A 228 -14.45 -1.89 -14.61
N HIS A 229 -14.12 -1.17 -13.54
CA HIS A 229 -13.40 0.11 -13.67
C HIS A 229 -11.97 -0.07 -14.16
N ILE A 230 -11.31 -1.19 -13.82
CA ILE A 230 -9.99 -1.53 -14.38
C ILE A 230 -10.10 -1.82 -15.88
N GLU A 231 -11.14 -2.53 -16.30
CA GLU A 231 -11.40 -2.80 -17.71
C GLU A 231 -11.62 -1.51 -18.51
N TRP A 232 -12.40 -0.56 -17.98
CA TRP A 232 -12.71 0.69 -18.68
C TRP A 232 -11.56 1.71 -18.68
N ASN A 233 -10.82 1.83 -17.57
CA ASN A 233 -9.92 2.95 -17.34
C ASN A 233 -8.44 2.52 -17.21
N GLY A 234 -8.15 1.23 -17.28
CA GLY A 234 -6.85 0.69 -16.89
C GLY A 234 -6.67 0.71 -15.36
N SER A 235 -5.43 0.70 -14.88
CA SER A 235 -5.16 0.61 -13.43
C SER A 235 -5.86 1.71 -12.64
N ILE A 236 -6.78 1.34 -11.73
CA ILE A 236 -7.51 2.29 -10.87
C ILE A 236 -6.58 3.16 -10.03
N ARG A 237 -5.37 2.67 -9.75
CA ARG A 237 -4.37 3.42 -9.01
C ARG A 237 -3.90 4.66 -9.77
N VAL A 238 -3.80 4.60 -11.10
CA VAL A 238 -3.42 5.76 -11.91
C VAL A 238 -4.51 6.83 -11.87
N GLY A 239 -5.78 6.40 -11.72
CA GLY A 239 -6.92 7.28 -11.49
C GLY A 239 -7.07 7.80 -10.04
N SER A 240 -6.11 7.50 -9.16
CA SER A 240 -6.17 7.93 -7.76
C SER A 240 -6.07 9.45 -7.60
N GLN A 241 -6.91 10.01 -6.74
CA GLN A 241 -6.87 11.43 -6.40
C GLN A 241 -5.74 11.80 -5.44
N ALA A 242 -4.96 10.83 -4.95
CA ALA A 242 -3.85 11.06 -4.02
C ALA A 242 -2.85 12.12 -4.53
N THR A 243 -2.53 12.08 -5.82
CA THR A 243 -1.59 13.00 -6.48
C THR A 243 -2.18 14.40 -6.57
N VAL A 244 -3.48 14.51 -6.87
CA VAL A 244 -4.23 15.77 -6.91
C VAL A 244 -4.33 16.40 -5.52
N GLU A 245 -4.73 15.63 -4.50
CA GLU A 245 -4.81 16.08 -3.10
C GLU A 245 -3.45 16.60 -2.60
N ARG A 246 -2.37 15.88 -2.94
CA ARG A 246 -1.02 16.32 -2.62
C ARG A 246 -0.66 17.62 -3.33
N ALA A 247 -0.90 17.72 -4.64
CA ALA A 247 -0.64 18.93 -5.40
C ALA A 247 -1.40 20.13 -4.83
N ILE A 248 -2.66 19.95 -4.43
CA ILE A 248 -3.46 20.96 -3.74
C ILE A 248 -2.81 21.35 -2.41
N GLY A 249 -2.38 20.37 -1.61
CA GLY A 249 -1.70 20.62 -0.33
C GLY A 249 -0.39 21.40 -0.47
N GLU A 250 0.47 21.00 -1.41
CA GLU A 250 1.74 21.68 -1.71
C GLU A 250 1.53 23.12 -2.15
N VAL A 251 0.58 23.32 -3.05
CA VAL A 251 0.17 24.64 -3.52
C VAL A 251 -0.38 25.47 -2.35
N GLY A 252 -1.21 24.88 -1.49
CA GLY A 252 -1.76 25.52 -0.30
C GLY A 252 -0.68 26.00 0.68
N HIS A 253 0.36 25.20 0.91
CA HIS A 253 1.49 25.58 1.77
C HIS A 253 2.33 26.73 1.22
N LYS A 254 2.35 26.91 -0.11
CA LYS A 254 3.11 27.99 -0.77
C LYS A 254 2.38 29.33 -0.76
N ILE A 255 1.08 29.36 -0.43
CA ILE A 255 0.33 30.62 -0.31
C ILE A 255 0.80 31.37 0.94
N ARG A 256 1.56 32.45 0.72
CA ARG A 256 2.10 33.30 1.80
C ARG A 256 1.22 34.53 2.07
N SER A 257 0.42 34.95 1.09
CA SER A 257 -0.43 36.14 1.21
C SER A 257 -1.76 35.83 1.90
N LYS A 258 -1.97 36.39 3.10
CA LYS A 258 -3.26 36.36 3.80
C LYS A 258 -4.28 37.36 3.23
N LYS A 259 -3.82 38.42 2.56
CA LYS A 259 -4.67 39.51 2.01
C LYS A 259 -5.24 39.17 0.63
N ALA A 260 -4.44 38.51 -0.22
CA ALA A 260 -4.80 38.19 -1.59
C ALA A 260 -4.29 36.78 -1.97
N PRO A 261 -4.82 35.72 -1.34
CA PRO A 261 -4.34 34.35 -1.51
C PRO A 261 -4.43 33.86 -2.96
N PHE A 262 -5.52 34.20 -3.66
CA PHE A 262 -5.73 33.76 -5.05
C PHE A 262 -4.76 34.42 -6.05
N ALA A 263 -4.45 35.71 -5.87
CA ALA A 263 -3.48 36.38 -6.74
C ALA A 263 -2.06 35.86 -6.51
N ASN A 264 -1.70 35.62 -5.24
CA ASN A 264 -0.41 35.00 -4.91
C ASN A 264 -0.31 33.59 -5.48
N LEU A 265 -1.39 32.80 -5.38
CA LEU A 265 -1.50 31.47 -5.98
C LEU A 265 -1.31 31.52 -7.51
N ALA A 266 -2.01 32.42 -8.20
CA ALA A 266 -1.89 32.56 -9.65
C ALA A 266 -0.45 32.86 -10.08
N ASN A 267 0.24 33.75 -9.36
CA ASN A 267 1.64 34.07 -9.64
C ASN A 267 2.55 32.86 -9.40
N ILE A 268 2.37 32.11 -8.30
CA ILE A 268 3.17 30.90 -8.02
C ILE A 268 3.00 29.86 -9.13
N LEU A 269 1.76 29.63 -9.58
CA LEU A 269 1.49 28.70 -10.69
C LEU A 269 2.12 29.19 -12.00
N TYR A 270 1.98 30.48 -12.31
CA TYR A 270 2.56 31.09 -13.50
C TYR A 270 4.09 30.98 -13.52
N GLU A 271 4.77 31.36 -12.44
CA GLU A 271 6.22 31.29 -12.31
C GLU A 271 6.74 29.85 -12.43
N ARG A 272 6.06 28.89 -11.79
CA ARG A 272 6.41 27.47 -11.86
C ARG A 272 6.33 26.93 -13.29
N GLU A 273 5.23 27.21 -13.99
CA GLU A 273 5.07 26.74 -15.38
C GLU A 273 6.02 27.46 -16.34
N LEU A 274 6.31 28.75 -16.11
CA LEU A 274 7.32 29.49 -16.88
C LEU A 274 8.71 28.84 -16.75
N ILE A 275 9.13 28.53 -15.52
CA ILE A 275 10.42 27.84 -15.27
C ILE A 275 10.42 26.48 -15.97
N LYS A 276 9.34 25.71 -15.86
CA LYS A 276 9.24 24.39 -16.49
C LYS A 276 9.37 24.48 -18.02
N ILE A 277 8.70 25.42 -18.67
CA ILE A 277 8.82 25.66 -20.11
C ILE A 277 10.25 26.07 -20.49
N LEU A 278 10.86 26.94 -19.69
CA LEU A 278 12.21 27.44 -19.93
C LEU A 278 13.26 26.32 -19.80
N LEU A 279 13.13 25.43 -18.83
CA LEU A 279 13.98 24.24 -18.69
C LEU A 279 13.76 23.20 -19.80
N LEU A 280 12.53 23.05 -20.30
CA LEU A 280 12.26 22.19 -21.45
C LEU A 280 12.90 22.73 -22.75
N GLN A 281 12.92 24.05 -22.93
CA GLN A 281 13.56 24.68 -24.09
C GLN A 281 15.08 24.78 -23.96
N TYR A 282 15.58 25.00 -22.74
CA TYR A 282 17.01 25.15 -22.44
C TYR A 282 17.42 24.22 -21.30
N PRO A 283 17.57 22.91 -21.58
CA PRO A 283 17.94 21.93 -20.54
C PRO A 283 19.26 22.23 -19.83
N SER A 284 20.16 23.00 -20.46
CA SER A 284 21.44 23.42 -19.87
C SER A 284 21.28 24.38 -18.68
N LEU A 285 20.11 24.99 -18.51
CA LEU A 285 19.81 25.86 -17.36
C LEU A 285 19.37 25.05 -16.13
N ASP A 286 19.14 23.74 -16.30
CA ASP A 286 18.86 22.86 -15.18
C ASP A 286 20.14 22.62 -14.37
N SER A 287 20.25 23.33 -13.25
CA SER A 287 21.33 23.14 -12.28
C SER A 287 21.05 22.01 -11.30
N SER A 288 19.94 21.28 -11.46
CA SER A 288 19.67 20.10 -10.65
C SER A 288 20.71 19.00 -10.97
N PRO A 289 21.17 18.26 -9.95
CA PRO A 289 22.19 17.23 -10.16
C PRO A 289 21.67 16.21 -11.17
N THR A 290 22.38 16.10 -12.30
CA THR A 290 21.98 15.28 -13.46
C THR A 290 21.71 13.85 -13.00
N CYS A 291 20.45 13.42 -13.04
CA CYS A 291 20.09 12.02 -12.81
C CYS A 291 20.72 11.18 -13.95
N GLN A 292 21.69 10.36 -13.62
CA GLN A 292 22.33 9.45 -14.57
C GLN A 292 21.28 8.57 -15.26
N VAL A 293 21.40 8.50 -16.59
CA VAL A 293 20.52 7.78 -17.50
C VAL A 293 20.48 6.29 -17.12
N ASN A 294 19.26 5.76 -16.99
CA ASN A 294 18.96 4.36 -16.74
C ASN A 294 19.68 3.46 -17.76
N THR A 295 20.63 2.64 -17.30
CA THR A 295 21.06 1.43 -18.00
C THR A 295 20.52 0.23 -17.23
N SER A 296 19.89 -0.67 -17.96
CA SER A 296 18.94 -1.70 -17.52
C SER A 296 19.61 -2.94 -16.89
N GLU A 297 20.48 -2.75 -15.91
CA GLU A 297 21.00 -3.84 -15.08
C GLU A 297 20.79 -3.47 -13.61
N ASN A 298 20.19 -4.37 -12.81
CA ASN A 298 20.02 -4.24 -11.35
C ASN A 298 21.39 -4.03 -10.67
N MET A 299 21.98 -2.85 -10.76
CA MET A 299 23.30 -2.55 -10.24
C MET A 299 23.19 -2.28 -8.75
N CYS A 300 23.61 -3.25 -7.94
CA CYS A 300 23.85 -3.05 -6.51
C CYS A 300 25.12 -2.23 -6.34
N ILE A 301 24.98 -0.92 -6.16
CA ILE A 301 26.14 -0.03 -5.99
C ILE A 301 26.47 0.05 -4.50
N PRO A 302 27.63 -0.46 -4.05
CA PRO A 302 28.05 -0.33 -2.67
C PRO A 302 28.41 1.13 -2.35
N GLN A 303 28.08 1.56 -1.13
CA GLN A 303 28.33 2.91 -0.63
C GLN A 303 28.94 2.88 0.77
N ASN A 304 29.76 3.89 1.05
CA ASN A 304 30.42 4.11 2.34
C ASN A 304 31.25 2.90 2.78
N GLU A 305 32.47 2.79 2.26
CA GLU A 305 33.41 1.77 2.68
C GLU A 305 33.72 1.93 4.18
N ILE A 306 33.52 0.87 4.94
CA ILE A 306 33.81 0.83 6.37
C ILE A 306 35.11 0.06 6.58
N LYS A 307 36.12 0.76 7.10
CA LYS A 307 37.39 0.15 7.47
C LYS A 307 37.18 -0.98 8.48
N ILE A 308 37.81 -2.13 8.21
CA ILE A 308 37.85 -3.26 9.14
C ILE A 308 39.08 -3.08 10.02
N LEU A 309 38.87 -2.89 11.33
CA LEU A 309 39.97 -2.62 12.25
C LEU A 309 40.74 -3.92 12.58
N LYS A 310 42.07 -3.83 12.77
CA LYS A 310 42.89 -4.99 13.16
C LYS A 310 42.42 -5.66 14.46
N LYS A 311 41.88 -4.88 15.40
CA LYS A 311 41.29 -5.39 16.66
C LYS A 311 40.02 -6.21 16.41
N GLU A 312 39.21 -5.79 15.44
CA GLU A 312 37.99 -6.50 15.04
C GLU A 312 38.33 -7.84 14.41
N ARG A 313 39.32 -7.87 13.50
CA ARG A 313 39.83 -9.12 12.92
C ARG A 313 40.36 -10.12 13.95
N LYS A 314 40.98 -9.65 15.05
CA LYS A 314 41.57 -10.54 16.06
C LYS A 314 40.60 -10.99 17.15
N ASN A 315 39.67 -10.13 17.57
CA ASN A 315 38.93 -10.35 18.82
C ASN A 315 37.40 -10.36 18.66
N SER A 316 36.84 -10.08 17.46
CA SER A 316 35.38 -10.06 17.29
C SER A 316 34.85 -11.44 16.89
N GLN A 317 34.14 -12.10 17.81
CA GLN A 317 33.49 -13.37 17.55
C GLN A 317 32.41 -13.27 16.45
N GLU A 318 31.70 -12.14 16.40
CA GLU A 318 30.69 -11.84 15.39
C GLU A 318 31.33 -11.76 13.99
N PHE A 319 32.43 -11.02 13.87
CA PHE A 319 33.16 -10.89 12.61
C PHE A 319 33.74 -12.23 12.13
N HIS A 320 34.28 -13.05 13.03
CA HIS A 320 34.71 -14.41 12.70
C HIS A 320 33.57 -15.28 12.20
N SER A 321 32.38 -15.14 12.78
CA SER A 321 31.17 -15.87 12.34
C SER A 321 30.76 -15.44 10.93
N HIS A 322 30.82 -14.14 10.62
CA HIS A 322 30.59 -13.62 9.27
C HIS A 322 31.62 -14.16 8.27
N LEU A 323 32.92 -14.09 8.60
CA LEU A 323 34.00 -14.61 7.75
C LEU A 323 33.86 -16.11 7.51
N ASN A 324 33.52 -16.89 8.54
CA ASN A 324 33.30 -18.32 8.41
C ASN A 324 32.12 -18.62 7.47
N ALA A 325 31.01 -17.89 7.60
CA ALA A 325 29.87 -18.03 6.69
C ALA A 325 30.25 -17.70 5.23
N ILE A 326 31.08 -16.67 5.01
CA ILE A 326 31.60 -16.32 3.68
C ILE A 326 32.52 -17.41 3.12
N CYS A 327 33.45 -17.93 3.93
CA CYS A 327 34.35 -19.00 3.50
C CYS A 327 33.59 -20.27 3.11
N LEU A 328 32.59 -20.65 3.92
CA LEU A 328 31.69 -21.77 3.64
C LEU A 328 30.91 -21.56 2.34
N TRP A 329 30.40 -20.35 2.10
CA TRP A 329 29.69 -20.01 0.86
C TRP A 329 30.60 -20.07 -0.38
N LEU A 330 31.85 -19.59 -0.26
CA LEU A 330 32.86 -19.66 -1.31
C LEU A 330 33.42 -21.09 -1.54
N GLY A 331 33.09 -22.05 -0.67
CA GLY A 331 33.63 -23.40 -0.73
C GLY A 331 35.12 -23.50 -0.37
N ILE A 332 35.65 -22.54 0.40
CA ILE A 332 37.05 -22.52 0.84
C ILE A 332 37.18 -22.88 2.32
N LYS A 333 38.36 -23.33 2.74
CA LYS A 333 38.69 -23.46 4.17
C LYS A 333 38.69 -22.07 4.82
N PHE A 334 38.38 -22.03 6.11
CA PHE A 334 38.39 -20.79 6.88
C PHE A 334 39.73 -20.06 6.72
N ASP A 335 39.66 -18.80 6.29
CA ASP A 335 40.81 -17.91 6.10
C ASP A 335 40.56 -16.59 6.84
N SER A 336 41.34 -16.36 7.91
CA SER A 336 41.26 -15.14 8.72
C SER A 336 41.83 -13.91 8.00
N GLU A 337 42.67 -14.12 6.99
CA GLU A 337 43.33 -13.06 6.23
C GLU A 337 42.66 -12.79 4.89
N LEU A 338 41.48 -13.36 4.64
CA LEU A 338 40.70 -13.12 3.43
C LEU A 338 40.59 -11.62 3.13
N GLU A 339 40.98 -11.24 1.91
CA GLU A 339 40.95 -9.87 1.42
C GLU A 339 39.51 -9.47 1.07
N ILE A 340 38.92 -8.65 1.95
CA ILE A 340 37.53 -8.22 1.85
C ILE A 340 37.38 -6.72 2.11
N HIS A 341 36.42 -6.10 1.43
CA HIS A 341 35.92 -4.77 1.76
C HIS A 341 34.56 -4.88 2.42
N ARG A 342 34.32 -4.06 3.45
CA ARG A 342 33.01 -3.95 4.12
C ARG A 342 32.33 -2.66 3.70
N TRP A 343 31.05 -2.76 3.36
CA TRP A 343 30.23 -1.65 2.93
C TRP A 343 29.11 -1.40 3.91
N GLY A 344 28.86 -0.12 4.24
CA GLY A 344 27.81 0.25 5.18
C GLY A 344 26.41 0.22 4.56
N LYS A 345 26.31 0.46 3.25
CA LYS A 345 25.04 0.51 2.52
C LYS A 345 25.21 -0.06 1.13
N ILE A 346 24.14 -0.67 0.63
CA ILE A 346 23.97 -0.94 -0.80
C ILE A 346 22.77 -0.16 -1.27
N ARG A 347 22.91 0.53 -2.41
CA ARG A 347 21.78 1.12 -3.09
C ARG A 347 21.17 0.07 -4.02
N LEU A 348 19.95 -0.36 -3.70
CA LEU A 348 19.07 -1.05 -4.65
C LEU A 348 18.50 0.01 -5.60
N GLU A 349 18.23 -0.30 -6.86
CA GLU A 349 17.73 0.66 -7.87
C GLU A 349 16.36 1.28 -7.53
N THR A 350 15.76 0.94 -6.38
CA THR A 350 14.65 1.69 -5.81
C THR A 350 15.14 2.99 -5.18
N ARG A 351 14.90 4.11 -5.89
CA ARG A 351 15.24 5.49 -5.50
C ARG A 351 14.73 5.85 -4.09
N GLY A 352 15.57 6.46 -3.26
CA GLY A 352 15.22 6.89 -1.90
C GLY A 352 16.35 7.64 -1.18
N MET A 353 16.01 8.53 -0.25
CA MET A 353 16.99 9.17 0.65
C MET A 353 17.49 8.16 1.69
N ALA A 354 18.57 8.51 2.39
CA ALA A 354 19.04 7.75 3.55
C ALA A 354 17.89 7.58 4.56
N PRO A 355 17.54 6.34 4.93
CA PRO A 355 16.35 6.10 5.73
C PRO A 355 16.58 6.45 7.20
N SER A 356 15.63 7.16 7.81
CA SER A 356 15.60 7.45 9.26
C SER A 356 15.10 6.27 10.10
N ARG A 357 14.54 5.24 9.46
CA ARG A 357 14.02 3.99 10.04
C ARG A 357 14.69 2.78 9.37
N SER A 358 14.51 1.58 9.94
CA SER A 358 15.18 0.36 9.48
C SER A 358 15.02 0.11 7.97
N ALA A 359 16.15 -0.11 7.27
CA ALA A 359 16.20 -0.52 5.86
C ALA A 359 17.14 -1.73 5.64
N ARG A 360 17.28 -2.54 6.69
CA ARG A 360 18.14 -3.74 6.73
C ARG A 360 17.39 -5.03 6.45
N TYR A 361 16.06 -5.01 6.42
CA TYR A 361 15.26 -6.21 6.12
C TYR A 361 14.97 -6.27 4.62
N PHE A 362 15.08 -7.48 4.05
CA PHE A 362 14.93 -7.66 2.62
C PHE A 362 14.21 -8.96 2.25
N GLU A 363 13.71 -8.98 1.03
CA GLU A 363 13.30 -10.16 0.28
C GLU A 363 14.30 -10.41 -0.85
N ALA A 364 14.77 -11.64 -0.98
CA ALA A 364 15.69 -12.09 -2.03
C ALA A 364 15.06 -13.21 -2.87
N GLU A 365 15.79 -13.61 -3.92
CA GLU A 365 15.39 -14.66 -4.85
C GLU A 365 14.88 -15.93 -4.14
N ARG A 366 13.92 -16.58 -4.79
CA ARG A 366 13.26 -17.77 -4.26
C ARG A 366 14.29 -18.90 -4.13
N ARG A 367 14.21 -19.66 -3.03
CA ARG A 367 15.01 -20.89 -2.89
C ARG A 367 14.51 -21.93 -3.90
N GLY A 368 15.25 -23.03 -4.06
CA GLY A 368 14.86 -24.12 -4.96
C GLY A 368 13.48 -24.75 -4.68
N ASP A 369 12.86 -24.43 -3.54
CA ASP A 369 11.49 -24.80 -3.16
C ASP A 369 10.41 -23.82 -3.67
N GLY A 370 10.80 -22.76 -4.39
CA GLY A 370 9.90 -21.73 -4.91
C GLY A 370 9.43 -20.70 -3.87
N LYS A 371 9.90 -20.76 -2.62
CA LYS A 371 9.54 -19.80 -1.55
C LYS A 371 10.50 -18.61 -1.52
N PRO A 372 10.00 -17.39 -1.23
CA PRO A 372 10.85 -16.21 -1.09
C PRO A 372 11.80 -16.35 0.11
N THR A 373 13.01 -15.81 -0.03
CA THR A 373 13.98 -15.70 1.08
C THR A 373 13.82 -14.35 1.76
N PHE A 374 13.62 -14.34 3.08
CA PHE A 374 13.59 -13.11 3.87
C PHE A 374 14.74 -13.08 4.87
N GLY A 375 15.26 -11.89 5.16
CA GLY A 375 16.35 -11.76 6.11
C GLY A 375 16.66 -10.35 6.57
N GLU A 376 17.47 -10.27 7.62
CA GLU A 376 18.11 -9.05 8.10
C GLU A 376 19.56 -9.02 7.62
N ALA A 377 19.92 -8.02 6.82
CA ALA A 377 21.28 -7.77 6.39
C ALA A 377 22.13 -7.30 7.59
N LEU A 378 23.16 -8.07 7.91
CA LEU A 378 24.12 -7.79 8.98
C LEU A 378 25.34 -7.04 8.44
N ALA A 379 25.83 -7.44 7.27
CA ALA A 379 26.97 -6.82 6.62
C ALA A 379 26.93 -7.01 5.10
N PHE A 380 27.47 -6.04 4.37
CA PHE A 380 27.74 -6.15 2.94
C PHE A 380 29.24 -6.26 2.73
N ILE A 381 29.68 -7.32 2.06
CA ILE A 381 31.09 -7.67 1.91
C ILE A 381 31.42 -7.87 0.44
N GLU A 382 32.44 -7.18 -0.05
CA GLU A 382 33.01 -7.45 -1.37
C GLU A 382 34.30 -8.26 -1.21
N VAL A 383 34.37 -9.41 -1.88
CA VAL A 383 35.56 -10.28 -1.87
C VAL A 383 36.50 -9.82 -2.98
N GLN A 384 37.71 -9.37 -2.65
CA GLN A 384 38.60 -8.72 -3.63
C GLN A 384 38.97 -9.63 -4.81
N LYS A 385 39.23 -10.91 -4.52
CA LYS A 385 39.67 -11.89 -5.51
C LYS A 385 38.61 -12.21 -6.56
N THR A 386 37.34 -12.26 -6.17
CA THR A 386 36.23 -12.61 -7.06
C THR A 386 35.43 -11.40 -7.51
N LYS A 387 35.63 -10.22 -6.89
CA LYS A 387 34.83 -9.00 -7.07
C LYS A 387 33.33 -9.21 -6.84
N GLN A 388 32.98 -10.24 -6.06
CA GLN A 388 31.59 -10.54 -5.74
C GLN A 388 31.15 -9.74 -4.52
N LEU A 389 30.02 -9.04 -4.66
CA LEU A 389 29.35 -8.35 -3.57
C LEU A 389 28.35 -9.29 -2.91
N LEU A 390 28.60 -9.60 -1.65
CA LEU A 390 27.85 -10.54 -0.81
C LEU A 390 27.09 -9.78 0.28
N VAL A 391 25.94 -10.32 0.68
CA VAL A 391 25.28 -9.94 1.93
C VAL A 391 25.39 -11.10 2.91
N VAL A 392 25.87 -10.78 4.10
CA VAL A 392 25.82 -11.65 5.28
C VAL A 392 24.55 -11.30 6.03
N TYR A 393 23.69 -12.28 6.29
CA TYR A 393 22.35 -12.01 6.79
C TYR A 393 21.84 -13.07 7.77
N SER A 394 20.94 -12.64 8.65
CA SER A 394 20.12 -13.54 9.48
C SER A 394 18.84 -13.90 8.71
N PRO A 395 18.62 -15.17 8.34
CA PRO A 395 17.44 -15.58 7.60
C PRO A 395 16.22 -15.74 8.51
N VAL A 396 15.04 -15.49 7.95
CA VAL A 396 13.77 -15.95 8.52
C VAL A 396 13.52 -17.38 8.04
N LYS A 397 13.32 -18.30 8.98
CA LYS A 397 13.05 -19.72 8.73
C LYS A 397 11.59 -20.06 9.01
N ASN A 398 11.20 -21.25 8.56
CA ASN A 398 9.83 -21.78 8.70
C ASN A 398 8.78 -20.82 8.13
N CYS A 399 9.12 -20.21 6.98
CA CYS A 399 8.24 -19.27 6.29
C CYS A 399 6.96 -19.97 5.82
N GLU A 400 5.83 -19.47 6.31
CA GLU A 400 4.48 -19.88 5.95
C GLU A 400 3.61 -18.66 5.64
N GLN A 401 2.54 -18.88 4.89
CA GLN A 401 1.50 -17.87 4.69
C GLN A 401 0.31 -18.18 5.57
N VAL A 402 -0.10 -17.20 6.38
CA VAL A 402 -1.35 -17.25 7.15
C VAL A 402 -2.16 -16.03 6.78
N LEU A 403 -3.38 -16.26 6.30
CA LEU A 403 -4.25 -15.21 5.77
C LEU A 403 -3.51 -14.35 4.73
N LYS A 404 -2.81 -15.04 3.82
CA LYS A 404 -1.98 -14.48 2.73
C LYS A 404 -0.79 -13.62 3.18
N LYS A 405 -0.55 -13.45 4.49
CA LYS A 405 0.61 -12.74 5.02
C LYS A 405 1.72 -13.72 5.40
N TRP A 406 2.95 -13.38 5.02
CA TRP A 406 4.13 -14.18 5.33
C TRP A 406 4.54 -14.01 6.79
N ARG A 407 4.81 -15.14 7.45
CA ARG A 407 5.42 -15.17 8.78
C ARG A 407 6.41 -16.30 8.92
N GLY A 408 7.33 -16.17 9.86
CA GLY A 408 8.33 -17.18 10.21
C GLY A 408 8.95 -16.92 11.57
N VAL A 409 10.18 -17.39 11.76
CA VAL A 409 10.99 -17.23 12.98
C VAL A 409 12.42 -16.88 12.59
N TRP A 410 13.08 -15.99 13.33
CA TRP A 410 14.50 -15.71 13.11
C TRP A 410 15.35 -16.96 13.30
N SER A 411 16.35 -17.15 12.44
CA SER A 411 17.35 -18.18 12.65
C SER A 411 18.54 -17.66 13.44
N ASP A 412 19.10 -18.53 14.27
CA ASP A 412 20.42 -18.29 14.91
C ASP A 412 21.62 -18.54 13.97
N LYS A 413 21.37 -18.98 12.73
CA LYS A 413 22.41 -19.29 11.75
C LYS A 413 22.54 -18.14 10.78
N ILE A 414 23.78 -17.72 10.55
CA ILE A 414 24.12 -16.70 9.56
C ILE A 414 24.26 -17.37 8.20
N GLU A 415 23.64 -16.77 7.18
CA GLU A 415 23.71 -17.22 5.79
C GLU A 415 24.29 -16.11 4.90
N VAL A 416 24.73 -16.50 3.71
CA VAL A 416 25.34 -15.60 2.72
C VAL A 416 24.68 -15.80 1.37
N LEU A 417 24.42 -14.69 0.67
CA LEU A 417 23.98 -14.69 -0.72
C LEU A 417 24.59 -13.52 -1.49
N LEU A 418 24.54 -13.57 -2.82
CA LEU A 418 24.96 -12.47 -3.68
C LEU A 418 24.00 -11.29 -3.50
N ALA A 419 24.53 -10.09 -3.27
CA ALA A 419 23.70 -8.89 -3.07
C ALA A 419 22.76 -8.62 -4.26
N SER A 420 23.16 -8.99 -5.48
CA SER A 420 22.33 -8.91 -6.69
C SER A 420 21.07 -9.78 -6.66
N LYS A 421 20.97 -10.73 -5.72
CA LYS A 421 19.79 -11.57 -5.51
C LYS A 421 18.77 -10.92 -4.57
N ILE A 422 19.07 -9.77 -3.96
CA ILE A 422 18.09 -8.99 -3.20
C ILE A 422 17.12 -8.34 -4.17
N HIS A 423 15.83 -8.64 -4.02
CA HIS A 423 14.77 -8.12 -4.88
C HIS A 423 14.17 -6.83 -4.33
N SER A 424 13.90 -6.78 -3.03
CA SER A 424 13.22 -5.63 -2.43
C SER A 424 13.50 -5.47 -0.95
N ILE A 425 13.38 -4.24 -0.46
CA ILE A 425 13.32 -3.95 0.97
C ILE A 425 11.94 -4.37 1.48
N VAL A 426 11.91 -4.97 2.66
CA VAL A 426 10.68 -5.24 3.41
C VAL A 426 10.73 -4.56 4.76
N GLY A 427 9.57 -4.32 5.36
CA GLY A 427 9.46 -4.12 6.80
C GLY A 427 9.27 -5.44 7.52
N ILE A 428 9.43 -5.41 8.83
CA ILE A 428 9.17 -6.56 9.68
C ILE A 428 8.35 -6.12 10.88
N TRP A 429 7.46 -6.97 11.36
CA TRP A 429 6.88 -6.84 12.69
C TRP A 429 7.12 -8.13 13.47
N SER A 430 7.77 -8.02 14.63
CA SER A 430 8.08 -9.19 15.46
C SER A 430 7.24 -9.17 16.72
N HIS A 431 6.69 -10.32 17.09
CA HIS A 431 5.98 -10.51 18.34
C HIS A 431 6.33 -11.87 18.93
N LYS A 432 6.90 -11.88 20.14
CA LYS A 432 7.48 -13.08 20.76
C LYS A 432 8.51 -13.72 19.80
N SER A 433 8.31 -14.98 19.41
CA SER A 433 9.17 -15.69 18.46
C SER A 433 8.74 -15.54 16.99
N ARG A 434 7.57 -14.95 16.72
CA ARG A 434 7.03 -14.82 15.36
C ARG A 434 7.52 -13.54 14.71
N VAL A 435 7.85 -13.65 13.43
CA VAL A 435 8.30 -12.56 12.57
C VAL A 435 7.35 -12.47 11.39
N TYR A 436 6.69 -11.33 11.23
CA TYR A 436 5.77 -11.05 10.13
C TYR A 436 6.44 -10.15 9.11
N ILE A 437 6.30 -10.48 7.83
CA ILE A 437 6.92 -9.73 6.74
C ILE A 437 5.95 -8.69 6.22
N LEU A 438 6.39 -7.43 6.21
CA LEU A 438 5.63 -6.29 5.71
C LEU A 438 6.19 -5.92 4.35
N ARG A 439 5.60 -6.42 3.25
CA ARG A 439 6.04 -6.08 1.90
C ARG A 439 5.62 -4.65 1.54
N LYS A 440 6.44 -3.95 0.74
CA LYS A 440 6.07 -2.62 0.25
C LYS A 440 4.76 -2.73 -0.51
N HIS A 441 3.77 -1.90 -0.14
CA HIS A 441 2.53 -1.83 -0.89
C HIS A 441 2.86 -1.44 -2.35
N PRO A 442 2.38 -2.21 -3.36
CA PRO A 442 2.63 -1.91 -4.76
C PRO A 442 2.33 -0.46 -5.10
N GLY A 443 1.32 0.14 -4.43
CA GLY A 443 0.87 1.53 -4.48
C GLY A 443 1.90 2.65 -4.45
N LEU A 444 3.13 2.36 -4.05
CA LEU A 444 4.20 3.35 -3.88
C LEU A 444 5.22 3.36 -5.04
N SER A 445 5.07 2.50 -6.04
CA SER A 445 5.98 2.37 -7.20
C SER A 445 6.10 3.60 -8.10
N LEU A 446 5.15 4.54 -8.06
CA LEU A 446 4.99 5.64 -9.03
C LEU A 446 5.12 7.04 -8.42
N LEU A 447 5.36 7.17 -7.12
CA LEU A 447 5.58 8.50 -6.55
C LEU A 447 6.87 9.06 -7.17
N SER A 448 6.76 10.21 -7.86
CA SER A 448 7.91 11.03 -8.24
C SER A 448 8.76 11.40 -7.03
N GLU A 449 9.97 11.93 -7.26
CA GLU A 449 10.87 12.30 -6.16
C GLU A 449 10.25 13.36 -5.25
N ASP A 450 9.52 14.30 -5.84
CA ASP A 450 8.70 15.31 -5.15
C ASP A 450 7.55 14.65 -4.36
N GLU A 451 6.86 13.67 -4.97
CA GLU A 451 5.76 12.93 -4.34
C GLU A 451 6.24 11.93 -3.25
N CYS A 452 7.53 11.61 -3.21
CA CYS A 452 8.14 10.81 -2.14
C CYS A 452 8.45 11.63 -0.88
N GLY A 453 8.20 12.95 -0.86
CA GLY A 453 8.55 13.81 0.26
C GLY A 453 10.05 14.07 0.38
N LYS A 454 10.75 14.07 -0.75
CA LYS A 454 12.10 14.62 -0.83
C LYS A 454 11.95 16.09 -1.18
N GLU A 455 11.90 16.94 -0.17
CA GLU A 455 12.14 18.37 -0.39
C GLU A 455 13.58 18.48 -0.93
N GLN A 456 13.73 18.91 -2.18
CA GLN A 456 14.97 19.54 -2.62
C GLN A 456 15.01 20.88 -1.88
N GLU A 457 15.83 20.95 -0.82
CA GLU A 457 16.25 22.25 -0.27
C GLU A 457 17.05 23.04 -1.32
#